data_AF-A0AAU1LKM4-F1
#
_entry.id   AF-A0AAU1LKM4-F1
#
_cell.length_a   1.000
_cell.length_b   1.000
_cell.length_c   1.000
_cell.angle_alpha   90.00
_cell.angle_beta   90.00
_cell.angle_gamma   90.00
#
_symmetry.space_group_name_H-M   'P 1'
#
loop_
_entity.id
_entity.type
_entity.pdbx_description
1 polymer ?
#
loop_
_entity_poly.entity_id
_entity_poly.type
_entity_poly.pdbx_seq_one_letter_code
_entity_poly.pdbx_strand_id
1 'polypeptide(L)' 'MNNVEIACTPTNSSWLNRIEAQFTALRYFTLDGTDHATHKEQGSMIRRYIIWRNRHADDRRLRAVVHRANVA' A
#
# COMPACT_ATOMS: atom_id res chain seq x y z
N MET A 1 -7.23 -18.54 -21.82
CA MET A 1 -5.84 -18.29 -21.36
C MET A 1 -5.72 -16.80 -21.12
N ASN A 2 -5.24 -16.38 -19.94
CA ASN A 2 -4.95 -14.97 -19.69
C ASN A 2 -3.53 -14.65 -20.19
N ASN A 3 -3.36 -13.54 -20.89
CA ASN A 3 -2.09 -13.08 -21.43
C ASN A 3 -1.22 -12.47 -20.32
N VAL A 4 -0.60 -13.31 -19.49
CA VAL A 4 0.17 -12.90 -18.32
C VAL A 4 1.57 -13.50 -18.40
N GLU A 5 2.57 -12.65 -18.17
CA GLU A 5 3.99 -13.02 -18.13
C GLU A 5 4.60 -12.65 -16.77
N ILE A 6 5.65 -13.38 -16.36
CA ILE A 6 6.37 -13.14 -15.11
C ILE A 6 7.47 -12.11 -15.37
N ALA A 7 7.47 -11.02 -14.59
CA ALA A 7 8.55 -10.04 -14.57
C ALA A 7 9.45 -10.28 -13.35
N CYS A 8 10.71 -10.67 -13.58
CA CYS A 8 11.70 -10.89 -12.53
C CYS A 8 12.36 -9.58 -12.11
N THR A 9 12.45 -9.33 -10.80
CA THR A 9 13.23 -8.22 -10.22
C THR A 9 14.52 -8.77 -9.59
N PRO A 10 15.65 -8.04 -9.64
CA PRO A 10 16.86 -8.42 -8.93
C PRO A 10 16.66 -8.56 -7.42
N THR A 11 17.50 -9.37 -6.77
CA THR A 11 17.50 -9.54 -5.31
C THR A 11 17.72 -8.20 -4.61
N ASN A 12 17.03 -7.97 -3.48
CA ASN A 12 17.09 -6.73 -2.70
C ASN A 12 16.71 -5.45 -3.47
N SER A 13 15.95 -5.57 -4.57
CA SER A 13 15.49 -4.43 -5.38
C SER A 13 13.99 -4.22 -5.25
N SER A 14 13.49 -4.13 -4.01
CA SER A 14 12.06 -3.91 -3.74
C SER A 14 11.53 -2.65 -4.43
N TRP A 15 12.36 -1.61 -4.54
CA TRP A 15 12.01 -0.30 -5.12
C TRP A 15 11.59 -0.36 -6.61
N LEU A 16 12.01 -1.41 -7.32
CA LEU A 16 11.56 -1.66 -8.69
C LEU A 16 10.11 -2.19 -8.75
N ASN A 17 9.60 -2.70 -7.63
CA ASN A 17 8.23 -3.18 -7.52
C ASN A 17 7.27 -2.02 -7.24
N ARG A 18 6.44 -1.69 -8.24
CA ARG A 18 5.52 -0.53 -8.18
C ARG A 18 4.54 -0.53 -7.00
N ILE A 19 4.28 -1.69 -6.38
CA ILE A 19 3.41 -1.76 -5.20
C ILE A 19 4.10 -1.32 -3.90
N GLU A 20 5.44 -1.30 -3.84
CA GLU A 20 6.16 -1.01 -2.60
C GLU A 20 5.84 0.40 -2.05
N ALA A 21 5.80 1.39 -2.94
CA ALA A 21 5.38 2.76 -2.66
C ALA A 21 4.05 2.87 -1.88
N GLN A 22 3.15 1.91 -2.07
CA GLN A 22 1.83 1.89 -1.45
C GLN A 22 1.87 1.37 -0.01
N PHE A 23 2.91 0.62 0.38
CA PHE A 23 3.02 0.03 1.71
C PHE A 23 3.25 1.07 2.80
N THR A 24 3.94 2.18 2.51
CA THR A 24 4.13 3.26 3.49
C THR A 24 2.81 3.89 3.92
N ALA A 25 1.97 4.27 2.95
CA ALA A 25 0.65 4.83 3.25
C ALA A 25 -0.26 3.80 3.93
N LEU A 26 -0.25 2.54 3.48
CA LEU A 26 -1.02 1.47 4.11
C LEU A 26 -0.62 1.28 5.58
N ARG A 27 0.68 1.18 5.88
CA ARG A 27 1.18 1.03 7.25
C ARG A 27 0.76 2.21 8.12
N TYR A 28 0.89 3.43 7.62
CA TYR A 28 0.49 4.63 8.35
C TYR A 28 -1.01 4.61 8.71
N PHE A 29 -1.90 4.26 7.78
CA PHE A 29 -3.34 4.33 8.03
C PHE A 29 -3.93 3.11 8.74
N THR A 30 -3.25 1.97 8.71
CA THR A 30 -3.84 0.71 9.20
C THR A 30 -3.07 0.04 10.32
N LEU A 31 -1.83 0.44 10.57
CA LEU A 31 -0.94 -0.21 11.53
C LEU A 31 -0.32 0.77 12.54
N ASP A 32 -0.12 2.03 12.16
CA ASP A 32 0.48 3.03 13.03
C ASP A 32 -0.52 3.51 14.10
N GLY A 33 -0.15 3.38 15.37
CA GLY A 33 -0.97 3.82 16.51
C GLY A 33 -2.24 3.00 16.81
N THR A 34 -2.47 1.88 16.13
CA THR A 34 -3.64 1.02 16.36
C THR A 34 -3.24 -0.31 17.00
N ASP A 35 -3.67 -0.54 18.24
CA ASP A 35 -3.58 -1.85 18.90
C ASP A 35 -4.79 -2.70 18.49
N HIS A 36 -4.63 -3.47 17.40
CA HIS A 36 -5.70 -4.37 16.94
C HIS A 36 -5.76 -5.59 17.85
N ALA A 37 -6.91 -5.84 18.47
CA ALA A 37 -7.07 -6.96 19.39
C ALA A 37 -7.01 -8.32 18.69
N THR A 38 -7.23 -8.35 17.35
CA THR A 38 -7.19 -9.58 16.55
C THR A 38 -6.67 -9.35 15.13
N HIS A 39 -6.14 -10.40 14.50
CA HIS A 39 -5.79 -10.39 13.07
C HIS A 39 -6.98 -10.10 12.15
N LYS A 40 -8.21 -10.46 12.57
CA LYS A 40 -9.42 -10.18 11.80
C LYS A 40 -9.70 -8.68 11.72
N GLU A 41 -9.50 -7.97 12.84
CA GLU A 41 -9.65 -6.53 12.92
C GLU A 41 -8.62 -5.80 12.06
N GLN A 42 -7.35 -6.20 12.17
CA GLN A 42 -6.26 -5.69 11.32
C GLN A 42 -6.58 -5.89 9.83
N GLY A 43 -7.02 -7.10 9.44
CA GLY A 43 -7.40 -7.41 8.06
C GLY A 43 -8.63 -6.63 7.57
N SER A 44 -9.54 -6.26 8.46
CA SER A 44 -10.69 -5.39 8.15
C SER A 44 -10.24 -3.96 7.87
N MET A 45 -9.33 -3.43 8.69
CA MET A 45 -8.76 -2.09 8.49
C MET A 45 -7.98 -1.97 7.18
N ILE A 46 -7.18 -2.97 6.85
CA ILE A 46 -6.47 -3.04 5.55
C ILE A 46 -7.48 -3.00 4.39
N ARG A 47 -8.54 -3.80 4.43
CA ARG A 47 -9.57 -3.79 3.37
C ARG A 47 -10.28 -2.45 3.26
N ARG A 48 -10.68 -1.85 4.40
CA ARG A 48 -11.32 -0.52 4.42
C ARG A 48 -10.42 0.54 3.80
N TYR A 49 -9.13 0.52 4.13
CA TYR A 49 -8.16 1.43 3.54
C TYR A 49 -8.04 1.24 2.02
N ILE A 50 -7.89 0.00 1.53
CA ILE A 50 -7.78 -0.27 0.08
C ILE A 50 -9.03 0.22 -0.67
N ILE A 51 -10.23 -0.07 -0.16
CA ILE A 51 -11.50 0.37 -0.75
C ILE A 51 -11.57 1.91 -0.76
N TRP A 52 -11.22 2.56 0.35
CA TRP A 52 -11.22 4.01 0.43
C TRP A 52 -10.20 4.63 -0.55
N ARG A 53 -8.96 4.17 -0.53
CA ARG A 53 -7.87 4.64 -1.41
C ARG A 53 -8.22 4.49 -2.88
N ASN A 54 -8.80 3.37 -3.29
CA ASN A 54 -9.20 3.16 -4.68
C ASN A 54 -10.34 4.08 -5.13
N ARG A 55 -11.24 4.46 -4.20
CA ARG A 55 -12.28 5.47 -4.47
C ARG A 55 -11.76 6.90 -4.44
N HIS A 56 -10.61 7.15 -3.83
CA HIS A 56 -10.03 8.47 -3.62
C HIS A 56 -8.65 8.60 -4.28
N ALA A 57 -8.46 7.99 -5.45
CA ALA A 57 -7.17 7.98 -6.17
C ALA A 57 -6.67 9.38 -6.56
N ASP A 58 -7.57 10.37 -6.61
CA ASP A 58 -7.27 11.77 -6.88
C ASP A 58 -7.09 12.63 -5.62
N ASP A 59 -7.19 12.04 -4.43
CA ASP A 59 -7.00 12.76 -3.17
C ASP A 59 -5.57 13.30 -3.04
N ARG A 60 -5.46 14.62 -2.87
CA ARG A 60 -4.18 15.34 -2.83
C ARG A 60 -3.33 14.99 -1.61
N ARG A 61 -3.96 14.69 -0.47
CA ARG A 61 -3.27 14.31 0.77
C ARG A 61 -2.69 12.90 0.64
N LEU A 62 -3.47 11.97 0.09
CA LEU A 62 -3.00 10.63 -0.22
C LEU A 62 -1.82 10.67 -1.20
N ARG A 63 -1.93 11.46 -2.27
CA ARG A 63 -0.84 11.65 -3.25
C ARG A 63 0.42 12.23 -2.61
N ALA A 64 0.29 13.18 -1.68
CA ALA A 64 1.43 13.74 -0.97
C ALA A 64 2.16 12.71 -0.09
N VAL A 65 1.42 11.85 0.62
CA VAL A 65 2.00 10.77 1.44
C VAL A 65 2.72 9.75 0.56
N VAL A 66 2.10 9.32 -0.54
CA VAL A 66 2.72 8.38 -1.49
C VAL A 66 3.94 9.00 -2.17
N HIS A 67 3.86 10.27 -2.57
CA HIS A 67 4.98 10.95 -3.20
C HIS A 67 6.17 11.09 -2.25
N ARG A 68 5.94 11.44 -0.98
CA ARG A 68 7.00 11.47 0.03
C ARG A 68 7.66 10.10 0.21
N ALA A 69 6.89 9.02 0.16
CA ALA A 69 7.43 7.65 0.23
C ALA A 69 8.26 7.26 -1.00
N ASN A 70 8.04 7.90 -2.15
CA ASN A 70 8.77 7.63 -3.41
C ASN A 70 10.06 8.45 -3.59
N VAL A 71 10.33 9.44 -2.72
CA VAL A 71 11.48 10.36 -2.85
C VAL A 71 12.59 10.05 -1.83
N ALA A 72 12.38 9.04 -0.98
CA ALA A 72 13.39 8.49 -0.08
C ALA A 72 14.12 7.33 -0.76
#